data_AF-A0A017HJB2-F1
#
_entry.id   AF-A0A017HJB2-F1
#
_cell.length_a   1.000
_cell.length_b   1.000
_cell.length_c   1.000
_cell.angle_alpha   90.00
_cell.angle_beta   90.00
_cell.angle_gamma   90.00
#
_symmetry.space_group_name_H-M   'P 1'
#
loop_
_entity.id
_entity.type
_entity.pdbx_description
1 polymer ?
#
loop_
_entity_poly.entity_id
_entity_poly.type
_entity_poly.pdbx_seq_one_letter_code
_entity_poly.pdbx_strand_id
1 'polypeptide(L)'
;MPTVKLTPTEMAELMRDNSGSGGWQSLMNGLQAKLDKRTGELRLSPSDLERIPRYAFDYGNGGWESRLRSVFGRHLGPRLGR
;
A
#
# COMPACT_ATOMS: atom_id res chain seq x y z
N MET A 1 1.19 2.72 15.85
CA MET A 1 1.15 2.18 14.47
C MET A 1 -0.29 1.83 14.15
N PRO A 2 -0.91 2.48 13.14
CA PRO A 2 -2.29 2.21 12.78
C PRO A 2 -2.42 0.82 12.14
N THR A 3 -3.56 0.19 12.38
CA THR A 3 -3.97 -1.04 11.71
C THR A 3 -5.12 -0.68 10.78
N VAL A 4 -5.04 -1.12 9.53
CA VAL A 4 -6.11 -0.98 8.55
C VAL A 4 -6.72 -2.35 8.27
N LYS A 5 -8.01 -2.39 7.95
CA LYS A 5 -8.71 -3.63 7.61
C LYS A 5 -9.15 -3.59 6.15
N LEU A 6 -8.38 -4.27 5.31
CA LEU A 6 -8.59 -4.31 3.87
C LEU A 6 -9.84 -5.12 3.51
N THR A 7 -10.61 -4.65 2.53
CA THR A 7 -11.65 -5.45 1.87
C THR A 7 -11.02 -6.52 0.96
N PRO A 8 -11.77 -7.54 0.53
CA PRO A 8 -11.28 -8.51 -0.45
C PRO A 8 -10.73 -7.86 -1.74
N THR A 9 -11.36 -6.78 -2.21
CA THR A 9 -10.90 -6.01 -3.38
C THR A 9 -9.59 -5.27 -3.10
N GLU A 10 -9.48 -4.60 -1.95
CA GLU A 10 -8.24 -3.90 -1.54
C GLU A 10 -7.08 -4.91 -1.35
N MET A 11 -7.37 -6.09 -0.80
CA MET A 11 -6.41 -7.18 -0.66
C MET A 11 -5.96 -7.69 -2.03
N ALA A 12 -6.88 -7.90 -2.97
CA ALA A 12 -6.53 -8.35 -4.32
C ALA A 12 -5.57 -7.35 -5.00
N GLU A 13 -5.85 -6.04 -4.90
CA GLU A 13 -4.97 -5.00 -5.44
C GLU A 13 -3.60 -4.96 -4.77
N LEU A 14 -3.56 -5.14 -3.44
CA LEU A 14 -2.29 -5.23 -2.71
C LEU A 14 -1.48 -6.46 -3.14
N MET A 15 -2.16 -7.60 -3.31
CA MET A 15 -1.57 -8.90 -3.62
C MET A 15 -1.25 -9.12 -5.10
N ARG A 16 -1.59 -8.18 -5.99
CA ARG A 16 -1.15 -8.22 -7.40
C ARG A 16 0.36 -8.43 -7.48
N ASP A 17 0.78 -9.21 -8.47
CA ASP A 17 2.20 -9.44 -8.71
C ASP A 17 2.94 -8.11 -8.89
N ASN A 18 4.16 -8.07 -8.38
CA ASN A 18 5.01 -6.92 -8.46
C ASN A 18 6.39 -7.33 -8.97
N SER A 19 6.58 -7.20 -10.27
CA SER A 19 7.82 -7.49 -10.97
C SER A 19 8.78 -6.29 -10.95
N GLY A 20 10.06 -6.57 -11.18
CA GLY A 20 11.12 -5.57 -11.20
C GLY A 20 12.01 -5.62 -9.96
N SER A 21 12.79 -4.57 -9.75
CA SER A 21 13.69 -4.40 -8.61
C SER A 21 13.66 -2.95 -8.11
N GLY A 22 13.87 -2.75 -6.82
CA GLY A 22 14.02 -1.42 -6.21
C GLY A 22 13.00 -1.08 -5.12
N GLY A 23 12.97 0.19 -4.75
CA GLY A 23 12.27 0.63 -3.54
C GLY A 23 10.75 0.46 -3.58
N TRP A 24 10.12 0.55 -4.76
CA TRP A 24 8.70 0.24 -4.92
C TRP A 24 8.43 -1.23 -4.63
N GLN A 25 9.23 -2.13 -5.19
CA GLN A 25 9.09 -3.57 -4.95
C GLN A 25 9.32 -3.94 -3.49
N SER A 26 10.34 -3.35 -2.87
CA SER A 26 10.57 -3.51 -1.43
C SER A 26 9.36 -3.08 -0.60
N LEU A 27 8.72 -1.95 -0.93
CA LEU A 27 7.52 -1.49 -0.23
C LEU A 27 6.37 -2.49 -0.41
N MET A 28 6.04 -2.85 -1.65
CA MET A 28 4.90 -3.72 -1.95
C MET A 28 5.07 -5.11 -1.33
N ASN A 29 6.24 -5.73 -1.47
CA ASN A 29 6.52 -7.04 -0.88
C ASN A 29 6.45 -6.99 0.66
N GLY A 30 6.93 -5.89 1.26
CA GLY A 30 6.83 -5.67 2.71
C GLY A 30 5.38 -5.56 3.19
N LEU A 31 4.54 -4.83 2.46
CA LEU A 31 3.11 -4.71 2.80
C LEU A 31 2.37 -6.04 2.61
N GLN A 32 2.66 -6.77 1.54
CA GLN A 32 2.10 -8.11 1.29
C GLN A 32 2.49 -9.10 2.40
N ALA A 33 3.74 -9.05 2.88
CA ALA A 33 4.20 -9.92 3.96
C ALA A 33 3.56 -9.60 5.32
N LYS A 34 3.16 -8.34 5.56
CA LYS A 34 2.50 -7.89 6.80
C LYS A 34 0.98 -8.13 6.80
N LEU A 35 0.38 -8.45 5.65
CA LEU A 35 -1.05 -8.66 5.53
C LEU A 35 -1.46 -10.00 6.15
N ASP A 36 -2.36 -9.97 7.13
CA ASP A 36 -3.09 -11.16 7.52
C ASP A 36 -4.15 -11.46 6.46
N LYS A 37 -3.89 -12.48 5.65
CA LYS A 37 -4.75 -12.88 4.52
C LYS A 37 -6.09 -13.46 4.95
N ARG A 38 -6.25 -13.86 6.22
CA ARG A 38 -7.50 -14.39 6.75
C ARG A 38 -8.41 -13.28 7.25
N THR A 39 -7.85 -12.25 7.89
CA THR A 39 -8.62 -11.19 8.54
C THR A 39 -8.67 -9.89 7.73
N GLY A 40 -7.75 -9.71 6.79
CA GLY A 40 -7.54 -8.47 6.04
C GLY A 40 -6.80 -7.39 6.85
N GLU A 41 -6.32 -7.72 8.05
CA GLU A 41 -5.61 -6.76 8.89
C GLU A 41 -4.19 -6.53 8.39
N LEU A 42 -3.82 -5.26 8.30
CA LEU A 42 -2.50 -4.82 7.90
C LEU A 42 -2.01 -3.74 8.86
N ARG A 43 -0.90 -4.02 9.55
CA ARG A 43 -0.27 -3.05 10.45
C ARG A 43 0.74 -2.20 9.71
N LEU A 44 0.51 -0.88 9.69
CA LEU A 44 1.38 0.06 9.00
C LEU A 44 2.41 0.64 9.99
N SER A 45 3.68 0.48 9.65
CA SER A 45 4.80 1.10 10.34
C SER A 45 4.96 2.57 9.94
N PRO A 46 5.69 3.40 10.71
CA PRO A 46 5.97 4.78 10.32
C PRO A 46 6.65 4.88 8.95
N SER A 47 7.53 3.93 8.61
CA SER A 47 8.18 3.91 7.29
C SER A 47 7.19 3.61 6.16
N ASP A 48 6.18 2.76 6.39
CA ASP A 48 5.14 2.51 5.38
C ASP A 48 4.33 3.78 5.15
N LEU A 49 3.92 4.45 6.23
CA LEU A 49 3.14 5.69 6.17
C LEU A 49 3.90 6.85 5.50
N GLU A 50 5.23 6.89 5.61
CA GLU A 50 6.06 7.85 4.88
C GLU A 50 6.19 7.49 3.39
N ARG A 51 6.42 6.20 3.09
CA ARG A 51 6.72 5.72 1.73
C ARG A 51 5.48 5.68 0.85
N ILE A 52 4.31 5.34 1.38
CA ILE A 52 3.05 5.25 0.61
C ILE A 52 2.75 6.57 -0.14
N PRO A 53 2.59 7.74 0.53
CA PRO A 53 2.31 8.98 -0.18
C PRO A 53 3.49 9.44 -1.05
N ARG A 54 4.74 9.16 -0.68
CA ARG A 54 5.91 9.46 -1.51
C ARG A 54 5.87 8.71 -2.85
N TYR A 55 5.61 7.41 -2.83
CA TYR A 55 5.46 6.59 -4.04
C TYR A 55 4.23 6.96 -4.86
N ALA A 56 3.15 7.39 -4.21
CA ALA A 56 1.95 7.82 -4.90
C ALA A 56 2.11 9.18 -5.60
N PHE A 57 2.79 10.17 -4.99
CA PHE A 57 2.73 11.56 -5.46
C PHE A 57 4.07 12.14 -5.93
N ASP A 58 5.20 11.66 -5.44
CA ASP A 58 6.49 12.34 -5.67
C ASP A 58 7.29 11.73 -6.83
N TYR A 59 7.10 10.43 -7.13
CA TYR A 59 7.89 9.73 -8.17
C TYR A 59 7.26 9.74 -9.57
N GLY A 60 6.09 10.36 -9.77
CA GLY A 60 5.49 10.57 -11.10
C GLY A 60 5.03 9.31 -11.85
N ASN A 61 5.00 8.14 -11.20
CA ASN A 61 4.62 6.87 -11.82
C ASN A 61 3.11 6.63 -11.63
N GLY A 62 2.28 7.08 -12.58
CA GLY A 62 0.81 7.04 -12.46
C GLY A 62 0.22 5.65 -12.12
N GLY A 63 0.89 4.55 -12.49
CA GLY A 63 0.48 3.21 -12.09
C GLY A 63 0.63 2.91 -10.59
N TRP A 64 1.62 3.50 -9.93
CA TRP A 64 1.87 3.33 -8.49
C TRP A 64 0.85 4.11 -7.67
N GLU A 65 0.57 5.35 -8.07
CA GLU A 65 -0.47 6.19 -7.47
C GLU A 65 -1.82 5.48 -7.47
N SER A 66 -2.25 5.03 -8.65
CA SER A 66 -3.54 4.36 -8.81
C SER A 66 -3.63 3.12 -7.92
N ARG A 67 -2.59 2.28 -7.90
CA ARG A 67 -2.56 1.07 -7.07
C ARG A 67 -2.63 1.41 -5.57
N LEU A 68 -1.83 2.35 -5.08
CA LEU A 68 -1.85 2.72 -3.67
C LEU A 68 -3.16 3.39 -3.25
N ARG A 69 -3.78 4.19 -4.12
CA ARG A 69 -5.13 4.75 -3.88
C ARG A 69 -6.17 3.66 -3.79
N SER A 70 -6.14 2.66 -4.68
CA SER A 70 -7.07 1.54 -4.65
C SER A 70 -6.96 0.70 -3.38
N VAL A 71 -5.75 0.55 -2.82
CA VAL A 71 -5.54 -0.21 -1.58
C VAL A 71 -5.87 0.62 -0.34
N PHE A 72 -5.40 1.87 -0.28
CA PHE A 72 -5.35 2.65 0.96
C PHE A 72 -6.25 3.89 0.99
N GLY A 73 -6.90 4.26 -0.12
CA GLY A 73 -7.67 5.51 -0.21
C GLY A 73 -8.80 5.62 0.81
N ARG A 74 -9.48 4.50 1.13
CA ARG A 74 -10.52 4.45 2.17
C ARG A 74 -9.96 4.59 3.60
N HIS A 75 -8.71 4.22 3.80
CA HIS A 75 -8.07 4.14 5.12
C HIS A 75 -7.27 5.38 5.48
N LEU A 76 -6.58 5.95 4.48
CA LEU A 76 -5.66 7.07 4.64
C LEU A 76 -6.14 8.34 3.93
N GLY A 77 -7.34 8.30 3.32
CA GLY A 77 -7.93 9.40 2.58
C GLY A 77 -7.34 9.59 1.17
N PRO A 78 -7.85 10.57 0.40
CA PRO A 78 -7.47 10.79 -0.99
C PRO A 78 -6.01 11.24 -1.17
N ARG A 79 -5.33 11.64 -0.10
CA ARG A 79 -3.90 12.02 -0.10
C ARG A 79 -3.03 11.03 0.65
N LEU A 80 -3.56 9.85 0.99
CA LEU A 80 -2.82 8.75 1.62
C LEU A 80 -2.05 9.16 2.87
N GLY A 81 -2.67 9.97 3.73
CA GLY A 81 -2.09 10.46 5.00
C GLY A 81 -1.24 11.72 4.90
N ARG A 82 -1.17 12.36 3.72
CA ARG A 82 -0.55 13.68 3.50
C ARG A 82 -1.53 14.83 3.65
#